data_AF-A0A9P0IUR6-F1
#
_entry.id   AF-A0A9P0IUR6-F1
#
_cell.length_a   1.000
_cell.length_b   1.000
_cell.length_c   1.000
_cell.angle_alpha   90.00
_cell.angle_beta   90.00
_cell.angle_gamma   90.00
#
_symmetry.space_group_name_H-M   'P 1'
#
loop_
_entity.id
_entity.type
_entity.pdbx_description
1 polymer ?
#
loop_
_entity_poly.entity_id
_entity_poly.type
_entity_poly.pdbx_seq_one_letter_code
_entity_poly.pdbx_strand_id
1 'polypeptide(L)'
;MEGYSTISTLRDMYLDVVECLNNVNRSIYGLSGIVGLIGTNVVQILHILYRGLFFPTENLDYVDIITSVIEVSIKMINIILLYKIGHITEKEVNRMSLVLNKRSVIERNPRIKRQIKYFILRRLHEHYRFEMYGMCQINLRQLLTLSNKLCSYLVIQILFKLNK
;
A
#
# COMPACT_ATOMS: atom_id res chain seq x y z
N MET A 1 -21.35 30.92 22.89
CA MET A 1 -21.00 29.51 22.64
C MET A 1 -21.40 29.18 21.22
N GLU A 2 -20.47 29.33 20.28
CA GLU A 2 -20.71 29.04 18.87
C GLU A 2 -20.90 27.53 18.70
N GLY A 3 -22.09 27.11 18.27
CA GLY A 3 -22.38 25.71 18.02
C GLY A 3 -21.60 25.24 16.80
N TYR A 4 -20.44 24.62 17.02
CA TYR A 4 -19.77 23.82 15.99
C TYR A 4 -20.77 22.79 15.46
N SER A 5 -21.08 22.85 14.17
CA SER A 5 -21.89 21.82 13.53
C SER A 5 -21.06 20.53 13.53
N THR A 6 -21.67 19.37 13.78
CA THR A 6 -20.99 18.06 13.74
C THR A 6 -20.23 17.81 12.43
N ILE A 7 -20.65 18.47 11.33
CA ILE A 7 -19.99 18.41 10.03
C ILE A 7 -18.71 19.26 9.97
N SER A 8 -18.65 20.38 10.69
CA SER A 8 -17.39 21.12 10.83
C SER A 8 -16.34 20.30 11.57
N THR A 9 -16.70 19.66 12.69
CA THR A 9 -15.80 18.78 13.44
C THR A 9 -15.33 17.59 12.60
N LEU A 10 -16.24 16.95 11.84
CA LEU A 10 -15.88 15.85 10.95
C LEU A 10 -14.93 16.28 9.83
N ARG A 11 -15.14 17.48 9.27
CA ARG A 11 -14.24 18.04 8.25
C ARG A 11 -12.86 18.27 8.84
N ASP A 12 -12.77 18.86 10.03
CA ASP A 12 -11.49 19.20 10.64
C ASP A 12 -10.71 17.93 11.01
N MET A 13 -11.36 16.94 11.64
CA MET A 13 -10.75 15.62 11.89
C MET A 13 -10.28 14.94 10.60
N TYR A 14 -11.02 15.05 9.50
CA TYR A 14 -10.60 14.47 8.21
C TYR A 14 -9.37 15.18 7.64
N LEU A 15 -9.32 16.51 7.71
CA LEU A 15 -8.18 17.29 7.23
C LEU A 15 -6.92 16.94 8.04
N ASP A 16 -7.05 16.81 9.35
CA ASP A 16 -5.94 16.40 10.22
C ASP A 16 -5.41 15.01 9.85
N VAL A 17 -6.30 14.05 9.54
CA VAL A 17 -5.92 12.71 9.09
C VAL A 17 -5.20 12.76 7.74
N VAL A 18 -5.71 13.54 6.78
CA VAL A 18 -5.08 13.69 5.46
C VAL A 18 -3.71 14.36 5.57
N GLU A 19 -3.57 15.36 6.43
CA GLU A 19 -2.29 16.03 6.69
C GLU A 19 -1.29 15.06 7.35
N CYS A 20 -1.72 14.31 8.36
CA CYS A 20 -0.91 13.26 8.97
C CYS A 20 -0.45 12.23 7.94
N LEU A 21 -1.35 11.78 7.06
CA LEU A 21 -1.05 10.86 5.98
C LEU A 21 -0.06 11.45 4.96
N ASN A 22 -0.19 12.72 4.60
CA ASN A 22 0.77 13.41 3.74
C ASN A 22 2.15 13.55 4.39
N ASN A 23 2.19 13.78 5.70
CA ASN A 23 3.43 13.80 6.48
C ASN A 23 4.08 12.41 6.52
N VAL A 24 3.29 11.34 6.67
CA VAL A 24 3.77 9.95 6.55
C VAL A 24 4.32 9.69 5.15
N ASN A 25 3.62 10.14 4.10
CA ASN A 25 4.07 9.95 2.73
C ASN A 25 5.43 10.63 2.46
N ARG A 26 5.65 11.83 3.01
CA ARG A 26 6.93 12.57 2.88
C ARG A 26 7.97 12.18 3.93
N SER A 27 7.61 11.32 4.88
CA SER A 27 8.49 10.97 5.98
C SER A 27 9.69 10.18 5.51
N ILE A 28 10.85 10.47 6.10
CA ILE A 28 12.09 9.71 5.92
C ILE A 28 11.91 8.24 6.32
N TYR A 29 10.98 7.95 7.25
CA TYR A 29 10.61 6.56 7.60
C TYR A 29 10.05 5.79 6.41
N GLY A 30 9.47 6.47 5.41
CA GLY A 30 9.04 5.86 4.16
C GLY A 30 10.19 5.21 3.39
N LEU A 31 11.40 5.80 3.41
CA LEU A 31 12.58 5.22 2.77
C LEU A 31 13.03 3.95 3.49
N SER A 32 13.01 3.97 4.82
CA SER A 32 13.26 2.77 5.64
C SER A 32 12.22 1.68 5.38
N GLY A 33 10.96 2.05 5.14
CA GLY A 33 9.92 1.12 4.73
C GLY A 33 10.21 0.49 3.36
N ILE A 34 10.60 1.29 2.37
CA ILE A 34 10.94 0.78 1.02
C ILE A 34 12.15 -0.16 1.09
N VAL A 35 13.27 0.31 1.64
CA VAL A 35 14.51 -0.48 1.66
C VAL A 35 14.38 -1.68 2.60
N GLY A 36 13.89 -1.42 3.82
CA GLY A 36 13.80 -2.43 4.88
C GLY A 36 12.71 -3.47 4.65
N LEU A 37 11.46 -3.05 4.38
CA LEU A 37 10.35 -4.00 4.24
C LEU A 37 10.18 -4.54 2.83
N ILE A 38 10.41 -3.74 1.77
CA ILE A 38 10.22 -4.23 0.40
C ILE A 38 11.53 -4.83 -0.11
N GLY A 39 12.60 -4.04 -0.11
CA GLY A 39 13.91 -4.45 -0.64
C GLY A 39 14.46 -5.71 0.02
N THR A 40 14.62 -5.68 1.34
CA THR A 40 15.19 -6.82 2.09
C THR A 40 14.37 -8.10 1.90
N ASN A 41 13.03 -8.02 1.98
CA ASN A 41 12.18 -9.19 1.82
C ASN A 41 12.28 -9.76 0.40
N VAL A 42 12.29 -8.92 -0.64
CA VAL A 42 12.44 -9.38 -2.04
C VAL A 42 13.80 -10.02 -2.27
N VAL A 43 14.89 -9.40 -1.79
CA VAL A 43 16.25 -9.95 -1.94
C VAL A 43 16.38 -11.30 -1.24
N GLN A 44 15.83 -11.43 -0.03
CA GLN A 44 15.86 -12.69 0.70
C GLN A 44 15.04 -13.78 0.03
N ILE A 45 13.85 -13.46 -0.52
CA ILE A 45 13.06 -14.41 -1.31
C ILE A 45 13.87 -14.90 -2.52
N LEU A 46 14.50 -13.98 -3.26
CA LEU A 46 15.34 -14.34 -4.40
C LEU A 46 16.52 -15.20 -3.98
N HIS A 47 17.19 -14.88 -2.88
CA HIS A 47 18.33 -15.66 -2.36
C HIS A 47 17.93 -17.09 -1.99
N ILE A 48 16.79 -17.28 -1.28
CA ILE A 48 16.28 -18.59 -0.91
C ILE A 48 15.90 -19.40 -2.16
N LEU A 49 15.23 -18.79 -3.14
CA LEU A 49 14.89 -19.43 -4.40
C LEU A 49 16.15 -19.81 -5.19
N TYR A 50 17.16 -18.95 -5.22
CA TYR A 50 18.43 -19.20 -5.91
C TYR A 50 19.17 -20.41 -5.33
N ARG A 51 19.31 -20.47 -3.99
CA ARG A 51 19.96 -21.57 -3.29
C ARG A 51 19.15 -22.87 -3.33
N GLY A 52 17.83 -22.80 -3.24
CA GLY A 52 16.96 -23.98 -3.17
C GLY A 52 16.63 -24.60 -4.53
N LEU A 53 16.39 -23.77 -5.56
CA LEU A 53 15.82 -24.22 -6.84
C LEU A 53 16.81 -24.13 -8.01
N PHE A 54 17.64 -23.09 -8.05
CA PHE A 54 18.55 -22.84 -9.17
C PHE A 54 19.91 -23.53 -8.98
N PHE A 55 20.50 -23.46 -7.80
CA PHE A 55 21.78 -24.08 -7.46
C PHE A 55 21.67 -24.83 -6.13
N PRO A 56 20.95 -25.98 -6.12
CA PRO A 56 20.80 -26.76 -4.91
C PRO A 56 22.18 -27.18 -4.42
N THR A 57 22.55 -26.76 -3.21
CA THR A 57 23.67 -27.36 -2.48
C THR A 57 23.39 -28.86 -2.30
N GLU A 58 24.38 -29.71 -2.52
CA GLU A 58 24.25 -31.17 -2.65
C GLU A 58 23.70 -31.91 -1.40
N ASN A 59 23.33 -31.18 -0.34
CA ASN A 59 22.80 -31.70 0.93
C ASN A 59 21.61 -30.84 1.45
N LEU A 60 20.50 -30.77 0.72
CA LEU A 60 19.28 -30.13 1.24
C LEU A 60 18.44 -31.16 2.01
N ASP A 61 18.36 -31.00 3.33
CA ASP A 61 17.47 -31.81 4.18
C ASP A 61 16.00 -31.38 4.01
N TYR A 62 15.07 -32.29 4.26
CA TYR A 62 13.63 -32.03 4.25
C TYR A 62 13.25 -30.88 5.21
N VAL A 63 13.95 -30.80 6.36
CA VAL A 63 13.78 -29.72 7.35
C VAL A 63 14.18 -28.36 6.76
N ASP A 64 15.25 -28.30 5.96
CA ASP A 64 15.71 -27.06 5.33
C ASP A 64 14.72 -26.57 4.26
N ILE A 65 14.10 -27.50 3.53
CA ILE A 65 13.07 -27.18 2.54
C ILE A 65 11.84 -26.60 3.22
N ILE A 66 11.34 -27.23 4.30
CA ILE A 66 10.17 -26.72 5.04
C ILE A 66 10.47 -25.33 5.61
N THR A 67 11.62 -25.17 6.27
CA THR A 67 12.03 -23.89 6.85
C THR A 67 12.06 -22.79 5.79
N SER A 68 12.64 -23.08 4.63
CA SER A 68 12.72 -22.15 3.49
C SER A 68 11.34 -21.75 2.97
N VAL A 69 10.40 -22.71 2.85
CA VAL A 69 9.02 -22.43 2.41
C VAL A 69 8.28 -21.55 3.41
N ILE A 70 8.42 -21.81 4.71
CA ILE A 70 7.83 -20.99 5.76
C ILE A 70 8.42 -19.58 5.71
N GLU A 71 9.75 -19.46 5.58
CA GLU A 71 10.43 -18.17 5.56
C GLU A 71 9.99 -17.31 4.37
N VAL A 72 9.94 -17.89 3.16
CA VAL A 72 9.43 -17.21 1.96
C VAL A 72 7.97 -16.80 2.14
N SER A 73 7.14 -17.66 2.73
CA SER A 73 5.72 -17.37 2.97
C SER A 73 5.54 -16.18 3.91
N ILE A 74 6.28 -16.12 5.01
CA ILE A 74 6.24 -14.99 5.96
C ILE A 74 6.63 -13.68 5.27
N LYS A 75 7.71 -13.69 4.47
CA LYS A 75 8.17 -12.49 3.74
C LYS A 75 7.16 -12.03 2.69
N MET A 76 6.52 -12.96 1.99
CA MET A 76 5.44 -12.65 1.05
C MET A 76 4.22 -12.03 1.76
N ILE A 77 3.83 -12.56 2.92
CA ILE A 77 2.74 -12.01 3.73
C ILE A 77 3.08 -10.58 4.16
N ASN A 78 4.31 -10.30 4.60
CA ASN A 78 4.72 -8.94 5.01
C ASN A 78 4.58 -7.93 3.86
N ILE A 79 5.03 -8.28 2.65
CA ILE A 79 4.88 -7.43 1.46
C ILE A 79 3.39 -7.22 1.14
N ILE A 80 2.59 -8.30 1.12
CA ILE A 80 1.15 -8.23 0.81
C ILE A 80 0.42 -7.34 1.82
N LEU A 81 0.70 -7.51 3.11
CA LEU A 81 0.08 -6.71 4.18
C LEU A 81 0.37 -5.22 3.98
N LEU A 82 1.62 -4.86 3.70
CA LEU A 82 2.02 -3.48 3.43
C LEU A 82 1.21 -2.87 2.27
N TYR A 83 1.17 -3.57 1.14
CA TYR A 83 0.45 -3.13 -0.05
C TYR A 83 -1.07 -3.07 0.15
N LYS A 84 -1.61 -3.99 0.95
CA LYS A 84 -3.04 -4.02 1.28
C LYS A 84 -3.43 -2.87 2.21
N ILE A 85 -2.62 -2.55 3.20
CA ILE A 85 -2.85 -1.40 4.09
C ILE A 85 -2.84 -0.10 3.29
N GLY A 86 -1.81 0.13 2.46
CA GLY A 86 -1.74 1.33 1.61
C GLY A 86 -2.95 1.46 0.68
N HIS A 87 -3.36 0.35 0.05
CA HIS A 87 -4.52 0.33 -0.83
C HIS A 87 -5.85 0.61 -0.10
N ILE A 88 -6.07 0.01 1.07
CA ILE A 88 -7.30 0.24 1.87
C ILE A 88 -7.36 1.70 2.33
N THR A 89 -6.24 2.25 2.81
CA THR A 89 -6.15 3.65 3.23
C THR A 89 -6.45 4.59 2.06
N GLU A 90 -5.82 4.38 0.90
CA GLU A 90 -6.09 5.18 -0.31
C GLU A 90 -7.58 5.09 -0.71
N LYS A 91 -8.16 3.89 -0.66
CA LYS A 91 -9.56 3.66 -1.01
C LYS A 91 -10.51 4.37 -0.06
N GLU A 92 -10.32 4.27 1.25
CA GLU A 92 -11.21 4.88 2.24
C GLU A 92 -11.12 6.41 2.25
N VAL A 93 -9.90 6.97 2.16
CA VAL A 93 -9.72 8.43 2.04
C VAL A 93 -10.42 8.95 0.78
N ASN A 94 -10.29 8.22 -0.34
CA ASN A 94 -10.96 8.60 -1.59
C ASN A 94 -12.48 8.35 -1.57
N ARG A 95 -12.97 7.36 -0.81
CA ARG A 95 -14.41 7.06 -0.63
C ARG A 95 -15.17 8.19 0.05
N MET A 96 -14.48 9.02 0.84
CA MET A 96 -15.10 10.14 1.56
C MET A 96 -15.91 11.09 0.65
N SER A 97 -15.43 11.38 -0.57
CA SER A 97 -16.20 12.19 -1.55
C SER A 97 -17.55 11.58 -1.89
N LEU A 98 -17.62 10.25 -2.04
CA LEU A 98 -18.87 9.58 -2.35
C LEU A 98 -19.84 9.65 -1.15
N VAL A 99 -19.33 9.52 0.07
CA VAL A 99 -20.12 9.67 1.30
C VAL A 99 -20.65 11.10 1.42
N LEU A 100 -19.80 12.11 1.21
CA LEU A 100 -20.19 13.52 1.23
C LEU A 100 -21.22 13.84 0.16
N ASN A 101 -21.05 13.33 -1.06
CA ASN A 101 -22.03 13.50 -2.15
C ASN A 101 -23.40 12.93 -1.76
N LYS A 102 -23.45 11.68 -1.27
CA LYS A 102 -24.71 11.07 -0.79
C LYS A 102 -25.36 11.89 0.33
N ARG A 103 -24.57 12.37 1.30
CA ARG A 103 -25.09 13.20 2.39
C ARG A 103 -25.65 14.53 1.87
N SER A 104 -24.98 15.16 0.91
CA SER A 104 -25.41 16.44 0.33
C SER A 104 -26.77 16.40 -0.36
N VAL A 105 -27.16 15.23 -0.91
CA VAL A 105 -28.44 15.00 -1.58
C VAL A 105 -29.58 14.86 -0.56
N ILE A 106 -29.33 14.16 0.55
CA ILE A 106 -30.33 13.86 1.58
C ILE A 106 -30.53 15.04 2.54
N GLU A 107 -29.50 15.86 2.74
CA GLU A 107 -29.52 16.95 3.72
C GLU A 107 -30.53 18.05 3.37
N ARG A 108 -31.51 18.25 4.25
CA ARG A 108 -32.57 19.26 4.09
C ARG A 108 -32.15 20.63 4.63
N ASN A 109 -31.22 20.67 5.61
CA ASN A 109 -30.76 21.93 6.18
C ASN A 109 -29.84 22.68 5.19
N PRO A 110 -30.20 23.88 4.73
CA PRO A 110 -29.44 24.60 3.70
C PRO A 110 -28.05 25.04 4.17
N ARG A 111 -27.87 25.37 5.46
CA ARG A 111 -26.57 25.76 6.01
C ARG A 111 -25.59 24.58 5.99
N ILE A 112 -26.06 23.42 6.42
CA ILE A 112 -25.28 22.18 6.44
C ILE A 112 -24.98 21.72 5.01
N LYS A 113 -25.97 21.76 4.12
CA LYS A 113 -25.80 21.43 2.71
C LYS A 113 -24.71 22.27 2.03
N ARG A 114 -24.62 23.57 2.37
CA ARG A 114 -23.58 24.47 1.87
C ARG A 114 -22.18 24.09 2.40
N GLN A 115 -22.06 23.73 3.67
CA GLN A 115 -20.81 23.24 4.26
C GLN A 115 -20.32 21.96 3.57
N ILE A 116 -21.21 20.99 3.33
CA ILE A 116 -20.88 19.75 2.63
C ILE A 116 -20.43 20.04 1.18
N LYS A 117 -21.14 20.91 0.45
CA LYS A 117 -20.73 21.30 -0.91
C LYS A 117 -19.34 21.92 -0.96
N TYR A 118 -19.03 22.83 -0.04
CA TYR A 118 -17.71 23.44 0.04
C TYR A 118 -16.62 22.40 0.32
N PHE A 119 -16.90 21.45 1.22
CA PHE A 119 -15.98 20.36 1.52
C PHE A 119 -15.75 19.44 0.32
N ILE A 120 -16.80 19.06 -0.42
CA ILE A 120 -16.69 18.29 -1.66
C ILE A 120 -15.82 19.03 -2.68
N LEU A 121 -16.05 20.34 -2.86
CA LEU A 121 -15.35 21.15 -3.84
C LEU A 121 -13.84 21.21 -3.57
N ARG A 122 -13.46 21.40 -2.29
CA ARG A 122 -12.06 21.33 -1.85
C ARG A 122 -11.42 19.99 -2.17
N ARG A 123 -12.19 18.89 -2.06
CA ARG A 123 -11.70 17.52 -2.25
C ARG A 123 -11.72 17.02 -3.70
N LEU A 124 -12.41 17.72 -4.60
CA LEU A 124 -12.53 17.35 -6.01
C LEU A 124 -11.20 17.52 -6.76
N HIS A 125 -10.31 18.36 -6.25
CA HIS A 125 -9.01 18.65 -6.84
C HIS A 125 -7.85 17.83 -6.25
N GLU A 126 -8.08 17.06 -5.18
CA GLU A 126 -7.02 16.32 -4.49
C GLU A 126 -7.41 14.84 -4.32
N HIS A 127 -7.04 14.02 -5.31
CA HIS A 127 -7.04 12.58 -5.13
C HIS A 127 -5.84 12.16 -4.28
N TYR A 128 -6.13 11.64 -3.08
CA TYR A 128 -5.09 11.14 -2.21
C TYR A 128 -4.48 9.87 -2.82
N ARG A 129 -3.14 9.80 -2.83
CA ARG A 129 -2.35 8.62 -3.19
C ARG A 129 -1.48 8.27 -2.00
N PHE A 130 -1.46 6.99 -1.63
CA PHE A 130 -0.57 6.55 -0.56
C PHE A 130 0.80 6.23 -1.16
N GLU A 131 1.80 7.02 -0.79
CA GLU A 131 3.16 6.96 -1.37
C GLU A 131 4.19 6.91 -0.25
N MET A 132 5.02 5.87 -0.20
CA MET A 132 6.17 5.87 0.68
C MET A 132 7.27 6.77 0.12
N TYR A 133 7.74 7.68 0.97
CA TYR A 133 8.82 8.63 0.68
C TYR A 133 8.57 9.47 -0.59
N GLY A 134 7.31 9.69 -0.97
CA GLY A 134 6.92 10.36 -2.22
C GLY A 134 7.43 9.70 -3.50
N MET A 135 7.87 8.43 -3.44
CA MET A 135 8.49 7.73 -4.57
C MET A 135 7.76 6.43 -4.92
N CYS A 136 7.37 5.65 -3.91
CA CYS A 136 6.77 4.33 -4.13
C CYS A 136 5.29 4.33 -3.74
N GLN A 137 4.40 4.27 -4.73
CA GLN A 137 2.96 4.19 -4.47
C GLN A 137 2.58 2.80 -3.94
N ILE A 138 2.06 2.74 -2.72
CA ILE A 138 1.70 1.47 -2.09
C ILE A 138 0.25 1.14 -2.46
N ASN A 139 0.07 0.54 -3.64
CA ASN A 139 -1.22 0.05 -4.10
C ASN A 139 -1.14 -1.35 -4.71
N LEU A 140 -2.28 -2.04 -4.81
CA LEU A 140 -2.34 -3.40 -5.36
C LEU A 140 -1.85 -3.49 -6.81
N ARG A 141 -1.96 -2.41 -7.58
CA ARG A 141 -1.46 -2.37 -8.97
C ARG A 141 0.08 -2.43 -9.02
N GLN A 142 0.76 -1.73 -8.13
CA GLN A 142 2.21 -1.78 -7.99
C GLN A 142 2.65 -3.15 -7.49
N LEU A 143 1.93 -3.75 -6.52
CA LEU A 143 2.20 -5.12 -6.09
C LEU A 143 2.12 -6.12 -7.25
N LEU A 144 1.09 -6.03 -8.09
CA LEU A 144 0.94 -6.89 -9.26
C LEU A 144 2.06 -6.66 -10.29
N THR A 145 2.46 -5.40 -10.48
CA THR A 145 3.57 -5.05 -11.38
C THR A 145 4.90 -5.63 -10.87
N LEU A 146 5.15 -5.54 -9.57
CA LEU A 146 6.33 -6.14 -8.93
C LEU A 146 6.31 -7.67 -9.03
N SER A 147 5.16 -8.30 -8.76
CA SER A 147 4.98 -9.74 -8.90
C SER A 147 5.27 -10.19 -10.34
N ASN A 148 4.72 -9.49 -11.35
CA ASN A 148 4.99 -9.80 -12.75
C ASN A 148 6.48 -9.69 -13.09
N LYS A 149 7.16 -8.64 -12.63
CA LYS A 149 8.62 -8.48 -12.82
C LYS A 149 9.40 -9.63 -12.18
N LEU A 150 9.03 -10.03 -10.96
CA LEU A 150 9.64 -11.15 -10.26
C LEU A 150 9.44 -12.47 -11.02
N CYS A 151 8.21 -12.77 -11.45
CA CYS A 151 7.90 -13.96 -12.23
C CYS A 151 8.65 -13.99 -13.56
N SER A 152 8.69 -12.86 -14.29
CA SER A 152 9.48 -12.77 -15.53
C SER A 152 10.96 -13.02 -15.29
N TYR A 153 11.52 -12.44 -14.21
CA TYR A 153 12.91 -12.70 -13.82
C TYR A 153 13.15 -14.18 -13.53
N LEU A 154 12.27 -14.82 -12.77
CA LEU A 154 12.38 -16.25 -12.44
C LEU A 154 12.29 -17.13 -13.70
N VAL A 155 11.37 -16.85 -14.62
CA VAL A 155 11.26 -17.58 -15.90
C VAL A 155 12.54 -17.46 -16.71
N ILE A 156 13.11 -16.25 -16.82
CA ILE A 156 14.39 -16.03 -17.53
C ILE A 156 15.51 -16.85 -16.88
N GLN A 157 15.60 -16.87 -15.55
CA GLN A 157 16.60 -17.68 -14.84
C GLN A 157 16.42 -19.19 -15.08
N ILE A 158 15.17 -19.68 -15.13
CA ILE A 158 14.88 -21.09 -15.43
C ILE A 158 15.33 -21.43 -16.86
N LEU A 159 15.00 -20.57 -17.83
CA LEU A 159 15.40 -20.77 -19.23
C LEU A 159 16.92 -20.77 -19.39
N PHE A 160 17.65 -19.87 -18.72
CA PHE A 160 19.11 -19.88 -18.73
C PHE A 160 19.71 -21.16 -18.15
N LYS A 161 19.07 -21.74 -17.13
CA LYS A 161 19.50 -23.01 -16.54
C LYS A 161 19.22 -24.20 -17.47
N LEU A 162 18.09 -24.21 -18.17
CA LEU A 162 17.69 -25.29 -19.09
C LEU A 162 18.47 -25.28 -20.42
N ASN A 163 18.94 -24.12 -20.88
CA ASN A 163 19.75 -23.98 -22.10
C ASN A 163 21.24 -24.33 -21.91
N LYS A 164 21.59 -24.98 -20.81
CA LYS A 164 22.95 -25.43 -20.48
C LYS A 164 23.01 -26.95 -20.48
#